data_AF-A0A7X0KXM1-F1
#
_entry.id   AF-A0A7X0KXM1-F1
#
_cell.length_a   1.000
_cell.length_b   1.000
_cell.length_c   1.000
_cell.angle_alpha   90.00
_cell.angle_beta   90.00
_cell.angle_gamma   90.00
#
_symmetry.space_group_name_H-M   'P 1'
#
loop_
_entity.id
_entity.type
_entity.pdbx_description
1 polymer ?
#
loop_
_entity_poly.entity_id
_entity_poly.type
_entity_poly.pdbx_seq_one_letter_code
_entity_poly.pdbx_strand_id
1 'polypeptide(L)'
;MAEAARTLRSAPRRAGISPIGSLTTLEMSAKDRRVGAAFARWSACMKRAGRFYANPRDATRDRRFLDRPEHRVGPLETATAVADVHCEREVRLVDVWAGVEAAHQKRAIARNRPALDAERQARDAPLKKATEVPARPGR
;
A
#
# COMPACT_ATOMS: atom_id res chain seq x y z
N MET A 1 28.82 11.85 23.80
CA MET A 1 28.31 11.77 22.41
C MET A 1 28.82 10.54 21.64
N ALA A 2 30.08 10.13 21.77
CA ALA A 2 30.61 8.96 21.04
C ALA A 2 30.03 7.60 21.48
N GLU A 3 29.64 7.46 22.74
CA GLU A 3 29.18 6.20 23.32
C GLU A 3 27.74 5.85 22.93
N ALA A 4 26.84 6.85 22.89
CA ALA A 4 25.46 6.69 22.42
C ALA A 4 25.39 6.27 20.94
N ALA A 5 26.31 6.75 20.11
CA ALA A 5 26.43 6.35 18.71
C ALA A 5 26.98 4.92 18.53
N ARG A 6 27.74 4.41 19.51
CA ARG A 6 28.31 3.05 19.49
C ARG A 6 27.24 2.00 19.81
N THR A 7 26.33 2.31 20.74
CA THR A 7 25.21 1.42 21.13
C THR A 7 24.13 1.32 20.06
N LEU A 8 23.91 2.37 19.27
CA LEU A 8 22.99 2.32 18.12
C LEU A 8 23.54 1.48 16.96
N ARG A 9 24.87 1.38 16.84
CA ARG A 9 25.55 0.64 15.77
C ARG A 9 25.63 -0.86 16.04
N SER A 10 25.48 -1.29 17.30
CA SER A 10 25.42 -2.70 17.71
C SER A 10 24.01 -3.29 17.76
N ALA A 11 22.96 -2.49 17.49
CA ALA A 11 21.61 -3.01 17.31
C ALA A 11 21.58 -3.89 16.05
N PRO A 12 20.99 -5.12 16.12
CA PRO A 12 20.94 -6.00 14.97
C PRO A 12 20.29 -5.29 13.77
N ARG A 13 20.87 -5.46 12.58
CA ARG A 13 20.31 -4.94 11.33
C ARG A 13 18.85 -5.39 11.24
N ARG A 14 17.94 -4.45 11.03
CA ARG A 14 16.51 -4.72 10.82
C ARG A 14 16.39 -5.84 9.81
N ALA A 15 15.89 -6.99 10.24
CA ALA A 15 15.48 -8.03 9.31
C ALA A 15 14.49 -7.37 8.35
N GLY A 16 14.67 -7.65 7.05
CA GLY A 16 13.99 -6.95 5.97
C GLY A 16 12.47 -6.93 6.14
N ILE A 17 11.87 -5.96 5.44
CA ILE A 17 10.44 -5.77 5.20
C ILE A 17 9.63 -7.00 5.60
N SER A 18 8.87 -6.87 6.70
CA SER A 18 7.98 -7.91 7.22
C SER A 18 7.24 -8.62 6.08
N PRO A 19 7.07 -9.96 6.11
CA PRO A 19 6.42 -10.74 5.04
C PRO A 19 4.96 -10.32 4.74
N ILE A 20 4.44 -9.35 5.49
CA ILE A 20 3.21 -8.61 5.25
C ILE A 20 3.47 -7.43 4.28
N GLY A 21 4.10 -7.69 3.13
CA GLY A 21 4.21 -6.66 2.11
C GLY A 21 2.80 -6.29 1.62
N SER A 22 2.35 -5.05 1.82
CA SER A 22 1.05 -4.53 1.37
C SER A 22 0.77 -4.84 -0.12
N LEU A 23 1.84 -4.91 -0.93
CA LEU A 23 1.77 -5.28 -2.34
C LEU A 23 1.25 -6.72 -2.56
N THR A 24 1.55 -7.66 -1.67
CA THR A 24 1.11 -9.07 -1.79
C THR A 24 -0.39 -9.19 -1.54
N THR A 25 -0.91 -8.55 -0.49
CA THR A 25 -2.35 -8.60 -0.21
C THR A 25 -3.15 -7.88 -1.29
N LEU A 26 -2.64 -6.76 -1.81
CA LEU A 26 -3.25 -6.02 -2.92
C LEU A 26 -3.38 -6.85 -4.21
N GLU A 27 -2.39 -7.69 -4.51
CA GLU A 27 -2.45 -8.63 -5.63
C GLU A 27 -3.48 -9.74 -5.38
N MET A 28 -3.52 -10.29 -4.16
CA MET A 28 -4.49 -11.31 -3.78
C MET A 28 -5.93 -10.79 -3.83
N SER A 29 -6.18 -9.61 -3.26
CA SER A 29 -7.52 -9.02 -3.22
C SER A 29 -8.05 -8.70 -4.61
N ALA A 30 -7.18 -8.31 -5.55
CA ALA A 30 -7.60 -8.09 -6.93
C ALA A 30 -7.95 -9.37 -7.71
N LYS A 31 -7.51 -10.54 -7.22
CA LYS A 31 -7.93 -11.85 -7.75
C LYS A 31 -9.21 -12.37 -7.08
N ASP A 32 -9.72 -11.71 -6.04
CA ASP A 32 -10.97 -12.08 -5.39
C ASP A 32 -12.14 -11.90 -6.36
N ARG A 33 -13.03 -12.89 -6.42
CA ARG A 33 -14.20 -12.89 -7.31
C ARG A 33 -15.08 -11.64 -7.17
N ARG A 34 -15.19 -11.08 -5.96
CA ARG A 34 -15.98 -9.86 -5.71
C ARG A 34 -15.35 -8.65 -6.40
N VAL A 35 -14.03 -8.57 -6.36
CA VAL A 35 -13.27 -7.51 -7.06
C VAL A 35 -13.31 -7.73 -8.57
N GLY A 36 -13.15 -8.98 -9.03
CA GLY A 36 -13.31 -9.33 -10.45
C GLY A 36 -14.68 -8.96 -11.02
N ALA A 37 -15.76 -9.15 -10.26
CA ALA A 37 -17.10 -8.72 -10.67
C ALA A 37 -17.23 -7.19 -10.74
N ALA A 38 -16.62 -6.45 -9.81
CA ALA A 38 -16.56 -4.99 -9.86
C ALA A 38 -15.74 -4.50 -11.06
N PHE A 39 -14.62 -5.16 -11.39
CA PHE A 39 -13.80 -4.85 -12.56
C PHE A 39 -14.57 -5.07 -13.87
N ALA A 40 -15.33 -6.16 -13.97
CA ALA A 40 -16.16 -6.41 -15.15
C ALA A 40 -17.23 -5.32 -15.34
N ARG A 41 -17.89 -4.89 -14.27
CA ARG A 41 -18.88 -3.79 -14.31
C ARG A 41 -18.22 -2.46 -14.68
N TRP A 42 -17.05 -2.15 -14.10
CA TRP A 42 -16.26 -0.98 -14.46
C TRP A 42 -15.86 -0.99 -15.93
N SER A 43 -15.39 -2.13 -16.45
CA SER A 43 -14.98 -2.31 -17.84
C SER A 43 -16.15 -2.07 -18.79
N ALA A 44 -17.34 -2.58 -18.45
CA ALA A 44 -18.56 -2.32 -19.21
C ALA A 44 -18.92 -0.82 -19.21
N CYS A 45 -18.76 -0.12 -18.09
CA CYS A 45 -18.96 1.33 -18.01
C CYS A 45 -17.97 2.10 -18.89
N MET A 46 -16.66 1.79 -18.79
CA MET A 46 -15.63 2.41 -19.61
C MET A 46 -15.89 2.20 -21.11
N LYS A 47 -16.35 0.99 -21.49
CA LYS A 47 -16.72 0.67 -22.87
C LYS A 47 -17.84 1.57 -23.38
N ARG A 48 -18.87 1.84 -22.56
CA ARG A 48 -19.95 2.81 -22.90
C ARG A 48 -19.41 4.24 -23.04
N ALA A 49 -18.38 4.60 -22.28
CA ALA A 49 -17.67 5.88 -22.40
C ALA A 49 -16.65 5.91 -23.57
N GLY A 50 -16.59 4.87 -24.40
CA GLY A 50 -15.68 4.79 -25.55
C GLY A 50 -14.22 4.53 -25.15
N ARG A 51 -13.97 3.86 -24.03
CA ARG A 51 -12.64 3.44 -23.55
C ARG A 51 -12.63 1.94 -23.30
N PHE A 52 -11.60 1.24 -23.78
CA PHE A 52 -11.55 -0.22 -23.77
C PHE A 52 -10.40 -0.70 -22.88
N TYR A 53 -10.73 -1.08 -21.66
CA TYR A 53 -9.80 -1.65 -20.69
C TYR A 53 -10.45 -2.85 -20.02
N ALA A 54 -9.69 -3.93 -19.79
CA ALA A 54 -10.24 -5.13 -19.15
C ALA A 54 -10.39 -4.92 -17.64
N ASN A 55 -9.50 -4.14 -17.02
CA ASN A 55 -9.58 -3.75 -15.62
C ASN A 55 -8.92 -2.37 -15.36
N PRO A 56 -9.18 -1.72 -14.21
CA PRO A 56 -8.65 -0.37 -13.93
C PRO A 56 -7.13 -0.25 -13.99
N ARG A 57 -6.39 -1.31 -13.67
CA ARG A 57 -4.92 -1.28 -13.70
C ARG A 57 -4.38 -1.16 -15.12
N ASP A 58 -5.12 -1.60 -16.12
CA ASP A 58 -4.74 -1.44 -17.52
C ASP A 58 -4.79 0.04 -17.92
N ALA A 59 -5.80 0.78 -17.43
CA ALA A 59 -5.89 2.22 -17.64
C ALA A 59 -4.76 2.97 -16.93
N THR A 60 -4.42 2.60 -15.69
CA THR A 60 -3.28 3.18 -14.96
C THR A 60 -1.93 2.90 -15.64
N ARG A 61 -1.81 1.79 -16.37
CA ARG A 61 -0.57 1.37 -17.05
C ARG A 61 -0.55 1.73 -18.53
N ASP A 62 -1.51 2.53 -18.99
CA ASP A 62 -1.58 2.90 -20.39
C ASP A 62 -0.35 3.73 -20.78
N ARG A 63 0.42 3.21 -21.73
CA ARG A 63 1.68 3.81 -22.19
C ARG A 63 1.51 5.21 -22.77
N ARG A 64 0.28 5.59 -23.16
CA ARG A 64 -0.09 6.92 -23.66
C ARG A 64 -0.07 7.98 -22.55
N PHE A 65 -0.23 7.59 -21.29
CA PHE A 65 -0.35 8.47 -20.12
C PHE A 65 0.80 8.29 -19.11
N LEU A 66 1.83 7.52 -19.46
CA LEU A 66 2.97 7.34 -18.57
C LEU A 66 3.79 8.63 -18.50
N ASP A 67 4.08 9.03 -17.27
CA ASP A 67 4.88 10.21 -16.97
C ASP A 67 6.31 10.04 -17.51
N ARG A 68 6.68 10.91 -18.44
CA ARG A 68 8.00 10.99 -19.11
C ARG A 68 8.34 12.48 -19.28
N PRO A 69 9.62 12.86 -19.42
CA PRO A 69 10.02 14.28 -19.44
C PRO A 69 9.25 15.14 -20.46
N GLU A 70 8.84 14.55 -21.59
CA GLU A 70 8.11 15.22 -22.67
C GLU A 70 6.58 15.09 -22.54
N HIS A 71 6.09 14.33 -21.57
CA HIS A 71 4.67 14.05 -21.41
C HIS A 71 3.93 15.31 -20.92
N ARG A 72 2.83 15.64 -21.60
CA ARG A 72 1.89 16.66 -21.17
C ARG A 72 0.49 16.05 -21.15
N VAL A 73 -0.21 16.28 -20.04
CA VAL A 73 -1.60 15.82 -19.89
C VAL A 73 -2.46 16.41 -21.00
N GLY A 74 -3.03 15.53 -21.82
CA GLY A 74 -3.83 15.90 -22.99
C GLY A 74 -5.33 15.64 -22.80
N PRO A 75 -6.18 16.14 -23.72
CA PRO A 75 -7.63 15.94 -23.64
C PRO A 75 -8.07 14.48 -23.54
N LEU A 76 -7.36 13.56 -24.24
CA LEU A 76 -7.64 12.13 -24.19
C LEU A 76 -7.40 11.54 -22.79
N GLU A 77 -6.31 11.93 -22.14
CA GLU A 77 -5.96 11.47 -20.80
C GLU A 77 -6.96 12.00 -19.79
N THR A 78 -7.24 13.30 -19.82
CA THR A 78 -8.24 13.93 -18.95
C THR A 78 -9.61 13.26 -19.10
N ALA A 79 -10.07 13.06 -20.34
CA ALA A 79 -11.35 12.40 -20.59
C ALA A 79 -11.35 10.93 -20.10
N THR A 80 -10.21 10.24 -20.18
CA THR A 80 -10.08 8.86 -19.69
C THR A 80 -10.11 8.81 -18.17
N ALA A 81 -9.39 9.71 -17.49
CA ALA A 81 -9.38 9.80 -16.03
C ALA A 81 -10.75 10.21 -15.46
N VAL A 82 -11.47 11.12 -16.13
CA VAL A 82 -12.83 11.50 -15.75
C VAL A 82 -13.79 10.31 -15.88
N ALA A 83 -13.72 9.57 -17.00
CA ALA A 83 -14.53 8.37 -17.20
C ALA A 83 -14.20 7.29 -16.15
N ASP A 84 -12.92 7.11 -15.83
CA ASP A 84 -12.46 6.15 -14.82
C ASP A 84 -13.08 6.44 -13.44
N VAL A 85 -12.91 7.65 -12.91
CA VAL A 85 -13.48 8.05 -11.61
C VAL A 85 -15.01 7.93 -11.60
N HIS A 86 -15.68 8.28 -12.71
CA HIS A 86 -17.12 8.13 -12.83
C HIS A 86 -17.54 6.65 -12.74
N CYS A 87 -16.89 5.79 -13.54
CA CYS A 87 -17.18 4.37 -13.60
C CYS A 87 -16.85 3.65 -12.29
N GLU A 88 -15.76 4.02 -11.61
CA GLU A 88 -15.42 3.51 -10.29
C GLU A 88 -16.51 3.81 -9.26
N ARG A 89 -17.08 5.02 -9.28
CA ARG A 89 -18.19 5.42 -8.41
C ARG A 89 -19.48 4.68 -8.75
N GLU A 90 -19.86 4.60 -10.03
CA GLU A 90 -21.08 3.90 -10.49
C GLU A 90 -21.11 2.44 -9.98
N VAL A 91 -19.94 1.78 -10.00
CA VAL A 91 -19.86 0.36 -9.65
C VAL A 91 -19.39 0.10 -8.23
N ARG A 92 -19.10 1.17 -7.46
CA ARG A 92 -18.54 1.14 -6.10
C ARG A 92 -17.24 0.33 -6.01
N LEU A 93 -16.38 0.48 -7.02
CA LEU A 93 -15.18 -0.33 -7.19
C LEU A 93 -14.23 -0.21 -6.00
N VAL A 94 -13.95 1.03 -5.58
CA VAL A 94 -13.03 1.32 -4.48
C VAL A 94 -13.55 0.72 -3.16
N ASP A 95 -14.83 0.87 -2.84
CA ASP A 95 -15.44 0.30 -1.63
C ASP A 95 -15.28 -1.23 -1.58
N VAL A 96 -15.62 -1.89 -2.68
CA VAL A 96 -15.56 -3.35 -2.78
C VAL A 96 -14.11 -3.81 -2.61
N TRP A 97 -13.18 -3.22 -3.36
CA TRP A 97 -11.79 -3.65 -3.33
C TRP A 97 -11.13 -3.33 -2.00
N ALA A 98 -11.33 -2.13 -1.44
CA ALA A 98 -10.81 -1.77 -0.12
C ALA A 98 -11.35 -2.70 0.98
N GLY A 99 -12.64 -3.06 0.94
CA GLY A 99 -13.22 -4.02 1.88
C GLY A 99 -12.59 -5.41 1.79
N VAL A 100 -12.35 -5.92 0.57
CA VAL A 100 -11.67 -7.19 0.36
C VAL A 100 -10.22 -7.12 0.83
N GLU A 101 -9.49 -6.06 0.44
CA GLU A 101 -8.09 -5.86 0.82
C GLU A 101 -7.92 -5.80 2.33
N ALA A 102 -8.77 -5.03 3.03
CA ALA A 102 -8.75 -4.94 4.48
C ALA A 102 -8.94 -6.33 5.13
N ALA A 103 -9.78 -7.20 4.56
CA ALA A 103 -9.93 -8.56 5.06
C ALA A 103 -8.65 -9.41 4.84
N HIS A 104 -7.95 -9.25 3.71
CA HIS A 104 -6.66 -9.90 3.46
C HIS A 104 -5.57 -9.40 4.42
N GLN A 105 -5.48 -8.08 4.61
CA GLN A 105 -4.54 -7.45 5.53
C GLN A 105 -4.77 -7.91 6.98
N LYS A 106 -6.02 -7.90 7.47
CA LYS A 106 -6.36 -8.40 8.80
C LYS A 106 -5.93 -9.85 9.02
N ARG A 107 -6.18 -10.73 8.04
CA ARG A 107 -5.72 -12.13 8.09
C ARG A 107 -4.20 -12.25 8.08
N ALA A 108 -3.51 -11.43 7.28
CA ALA A 108 -2.06 -11.42 7.23
C ALA A 108 -1.45 -10.93 8.56
N ILE A 109 -2.02 -9.89 9.17
CA ILE A 109 -1.62 -9.42 10.50
C ILE A 109 -1.83 -10.50 11.55
N ALA A 110 -3.00 -11.16 11.57
CA ALA A 110 -3.29 -12.22 12.54
C ALA A 110 -2.30 -13.39 12.42
N ARG A 111 -1.99 -13.83 11.19
CA ARG A 111 -1.01 -14.92 10.96
C ARG A 111 0.42 -14.55 11.37
N ASN A 112 0.80 -13.29 11.26
CA ASN A 112 2.15 -12.82 11.53
C ASN A 112 2.29 -12.13 12.89
N ARG A 113 1.28 -12.24 13.76
CA ARG A 113 1.21 -11.51 15.02
C ARG A 113 2.46 -11.71 15.92
N PRO A 114 2.99 -12.94 16.12
CA PRO A 114 4.19 -13.13 16.93
C PRO A 114 5.41 -12.40 16.38
N ALA A 115 5.62 -12.45 15.05
CA ALA A 115 6.73 -11.75 14.42
C ALA A 115 6.57 -10.23 14.53
N LEU A 116 5.37 -9.71 14.33
CA LEU A 116 5.08 -8.28 14.50
C LEU A 116 5.29 -7.80 15.95
N ASP A 117 4.94 -8.63 16.93
CA ASP A 117 5.11 -8.29 18.35
C ASP A 117 6.60 -8.33 18.74
N ALA A 118 7.38 -9.29 18.21
CA ALA A 118 8.84 -9.33 18.38
C ALA A 118 9.51 -8.07 17.78
N GLU A 119 9.13 -7.68 16.57
CA GLU A 119 9.63 -6.44 15.94
C GLU A 119 9.25 -5.19 16.74
N ARG A 120 8.03 -5.15 17.30
CA ARG A 120 7.61 -4.05 18.19
C ARG A 120 8.48 -3.98 19.44
N GLN A 121 8.68 -5.11 20.11
CA GLN A 121 9.51 -5.19 21.32
C GLN A 121 10.95 -4.76 21.05
N ALA A 122 11.55 -5.24 19.95
CA ALA A 122 12.90 -4.88 19.55
C ALA A 122 13.04 -3.37 19.26
N ARG A 123 12.03 -2.75 18.64
CA ARG A 123 11.98 -1.30 18.40
C ARG A 123 11.83 -0.48 19.68
N ASP A 124 11.04 -0.94 20.63
CA ASP A 124 10.70 -0.16 21.83
C ASP A 124 11.74 -0.32 22.96
N ALA A 125 12.55 -1.38 22.93
CA ALA A 125 13.54 -1.67 23.97
C ALA A 125 14.60 -0.56 24.20
N PRO A 126 15.16 0.12 23.17
CA PRO A 126 16.11 1.22 23.38
C PRO A 126 15.45 2.47 24.00
N LEU A 127 14.18 2.73 23.70
CA LEU A 127 13.46 3.90 24.21
C LEU A 127 13.22 3.79 25.72
N LYS A 128 12.87 2.59 26.20
CA LYS A 128 12.68 2.33 27.64
C LYS A 128 13.97 2.51 28.44
N LYS A 129 15.11 2.06 27.88
CA LYS A 129 16.43 2.24 28.52
C LYS A 129 16.83 3.71 28.61
N ALA A 130 16.46 4.54 27.64
CA ALA A 130 16.78 5.97 27.64
C ALA A 130 16.01 6.76 28.71
N THR A 131 14.79 6.33 29.05
CA THR A 131 13.99 6.93 30.12
C THR A 131 14.41 6.51 31.53
N GLU A 132 15.22 5.45 31.65
CA GLU A 132 15.69 4.91 32.93
C GLU A 132 17.10 5.40 33.32
N VAL A 133 17.79 6.18 32.50
CA VAL A 133 19.10 6.75 32.85
C VAL A 133 18.90 7.88 33.88
N PRO A 134 19.35 7.74 35.14
CA PRO A 134 19.29 8.83 36.12
C PRO A 134 20.20 9.97 35.66
N ALA A 135 19.79 11.21 35.88
CA ALA A 135 20.64 12.38 35.66
C ALA A 135 21.96 12.21 36.44
N ARG A 136 23.09 12.27 35.72
CA ARG A 136 24.42 12.26 36.34
C ARG A 136 24.51 13.43 37.33
N PRO A 137 24.93 13.22 38.60
CA PRO A 137 25.20 14.32 39.50
C PRO A 137 26.28 15.23 38.89
N GLY A 138 25.98 16.52 38.82
CA GLY A 138 26.89 17.55 38.33
C GLY A 138 28.20 17.57 39.11
N ARG A 139 29.30 17.78 38.38
CA ARG A 139 30.64 17.97 38.92
C ARG A 139 30.84 19.42 39.34
#